data_AF-A0A924WUR1-F1
#
_entry.id   AF-A0A924WUR1-F1
#
_cell.length_a   1.000
_cell.length_b   1.000
_cell.length_c   1.000
_cell.angle_alpha   90.00
_cell.angle_beta   90.00
_cell.angle_gamma   90.00
#
_symmetry.space_group_name_H-M   'P 1'
#
loop_
_entity.id
_entity.type
_entity.pdbx_description
1 polymer ?
#
loop_
_entity_poly.entity_id
_entity_poly.type
_entity_poly.pdbx_seq_one_letter_code
_entity_poly.pdbx_strand_id
1 'polypeptide(L)'
;MTTLPIHPRSATIGGLRPLVWGTGLLLSAVAMAAMLVVYSLVFFSFGLVLASVVVSFLCAIPAAGLVEQRRDCFLMATVIGVATAAPVLLAATEQFLSAIQVLFLCIATVVLTIGCCRTLNILMDRSFAASIVLIAGVLWITLPVWASPWLDRPAMSFVVDWVLPIQPVIALNGAYPSLGAWSHQAVSYKWLTNLGTDVPYKLPENAWPAILAHVAAAGAVLAIWRGRSNAKTQA
;
A
#
# COMPACT_ATOMS: atom_id res chain seq x y z
N MET A 1 43.38 5.50 31.79
CA MET A 1 42.30 4.98 30.92
C MET A 1 40.99 5.14 31.67
N THR A 2 40.22 6.17 31.33
CA THR A 2 38.97 6.55 31.99
C THR A 2 37.82 6.03 31.15
N THR A 3 37.15 4.97 31.61
CA THR A 3 35.95 4.45 30.96
C THR A 3 34.80 5.45 31.19
N LEU A 4 34.39 6.17 30.14
CA LEU A 4 33.22 7.03 30.20
C LEU A 4 31.97 6.18 30.46
N PRO A 5 31.08 6.57 31.40
CA PRO A 5 29.88 5.82 31.71
C PRO A 5 28.95 5.83 30.49
N ILE A 6 28.61 4.63 30.01
CA ILE A 6 27.57 4.42 29.01
C ILE A 6 26.24 4.76 29.69
N HIS A 7 25.72 5.98 29.47
CA HIS A 7 24.41 6.36 29.98
C HIS A 7 23.34 5.46 29.37
N PRO A 8 22.52 4.76 30.18
CA PRO A 8 21.45 3.92 29.67
C PRO A 8 20.39 4.79 28.97
N ARG A 9 20.24 4.62 27.65
CA ARG A 9 19.23 5.29 26.80
C ARG A 9 17.77 4.88 27.13
N SER A 10 17.48 4.27 28.28
CA SER A 10 16.19 3.65 28.57
C SER A 10 15.13 4.61 29.12
N ALA A 11 15.47 5.84 29.54
CA ALA A 11 14.57 6.63 30.39
C ALA A 11 13.56 7.56 29.66
N THR A 12 13.68 7.83 28.36
CA THR A 12 12.82 8.85 27.69
C THR A 12 11.84 8.31 26.63
N ILE A 13 11.85 7.01 26.34
CA ILE A 13 11.02 6.43 25.25
C ILE A 13 9.53 6.36 25.64
N GLY A 14 9.19 6.31 26.93
CA GLY A 14 7.81 6.21 27.39
C GLY A 14 6.93 7.41 27.02
N GLY A 15 7.49 8.63 27.03
CA GLY A 15 6.73 9.87 26.81
C GLY A 15 6.34 10.13 25.35
N LEU A 16 7.06 9.55 24.38
CA LEU A 16 6.82 9.78 22.95
C LEU A 16 5.78 8.83 22.35
N ARG A 17 5.47 7.72 23.03
CA ARG A 17 4.44 6.76 22.59
C ARG A 17 3.08 7.41 22.31
N PRO A 18 2.45 8.14 23.25
CA PRO A 18 1.14 8.75 22.99
C PRO A 18 1.16 9.72 21.82
N LEU A 19 2.27 10.43 21.59
CA LEU A 19 2.43 11.31 20.43
C LEU A 19 2.43 10.51 19.12
N VAL A 20 3.21 9.43 19.03
CA VAL A 20 3.28 8.57 17.83
C VAL A 20 1.92 7.94 17.52
N TRP A 21 1.23 7.41 18.53
CA TRP A 21 -0.12 6.87 18.37
C TRP A 21 -1.13 7.95 17.98
N GLY A 22 -1.04 9.15 18.58
CA GLY A 22 -1.87 10.30 18.23
C GLY A 22 -1.68 10.76 16.79
N THR A 23 -0.44 10.81 16.30
CA THR A 23 -0.14 11.12 14.89
C THR A 23 -0.68 10.02 13.96
N GLY A 24 -0.52 8.75 14.32
CA GLY A 24 -1.07 7.62 13.54
C GLY A 24 -2.59 7.68 13.41
N LEU A 25 -3.31 7.97 14.50
CA LEU A 25 -4.76 8.13 14.51
C LEU A 25 -5.19 9.35 13.69
N LEU A 26 -4.51 10.49 13.85
CA LEU A 26 -4.79 11.70 13.07
C LEU A 26 -4.60 11.45 11.56
N LEU A 27 -3.49 10.82 11.17
CA LEU A 27 -3.23 10.47 9.77
C LEU A 27 -4.29 9.51 9.24
N SER A 28 -4.70 8.52 10.04
CA SER A 28 -5.79 7.60 9.66
C SER A 28 -7.12 8.35 9.46
N ALA A 29 -7.45 9.31 10.33
CA ALA A 29 -8.65 10.12 10.23
C ALA A 29 -8.63 11.05 8.99
N VAL A 30 -7.52 11.75 8.75
CA VAL A 30 -7.32 12.59 7.55
C VAL A 30 -7.42 11.75 6.30
N ALA A 31 -6.83 10.57 6.30
CA ALA A 31 -6.85 9.69 5.17
C ALA A 31 -8.26 9.10 4.92
N MET A 32 -9.01 8.78 5.98
CA MET A 32 -10.43 8.42 5.87
C MET A 32 -11.29 9.58 5.34
N ALA A 33 -11.03 10.83 5.76
CA ALA A 33 -11.70 12.00 5.20
C ALA A 33 -11.35 12.20 3.72
N ALA A 34 -10.08 12.05 3.34
CA ALA A 34 -9.65 12.07 1.94
C ALA A 34 -10.30 10.95 1.13
N MET A 35 -10.46 9.74 1.70
CA MET A 35 -11.23 8.67 1.05
C MET A 35 -12.66 9.11 0.80
N LEU A 36 -13.33 9.71 1.78
CA LEU A 36 -14.73 10.15 1.64
C LEU A 36 -14.87 11.25 0.58
N VAL A 37 -13.87 12.13 0.45
CA VAL A 37 -13.82 13.13 -0.62
C VAL A 37 -13.63 12.45 -1.99
N VAL A 38 -12.64 11.55 -2.13
CA VAL A 38 -12.41 10.82 -3.38
C VAL A 38 -13.63 9.94 -3.75
N TYR A 39 -14.23 9.30 -2.77
CA TYR A 39 -15.49 8.56 -2.86
C TYR A 39 -16.64 9.43 -3.39
N SER A 40 -16.76 10.66 -2.89
CA SER A 40 -17.79 11.60 -3.35
C SER A 40 -17.54 12.09 -4.78
N LEU A 41 -16.29 12.05 -5.25
CA LEU A 41 -15.88 12.60 -6.54
C LEU A 41 -15.80 11.55 -7.67
N VAL A 42 -15.51 10.27 -7.35
CA VAL A 42 -15.12 9.28 -8.37
C VAL A 42 -15.98 8.00 -8.35
N PHE A 43 -17.26 8.11 -7.98
CA PHE A 43 -18.22 7.00 -7.84
C PHE A 43 -17.86 5.96 -6.76
N PHE A 44 -18.90 5.22 -6.34
CA PHE A 44 -18.91 4.36 -5.15
C PHE A 44 -17.75 3.36 -5.08
N SER A 45 -17.50 2.65 -6.18
CA SER A 45 -16.59 1.50 -6.19
C SER A 45 -15.13 1.86 -6.35
N PHE A 46 -14.83 2.75 -7.30
CA PHE A 46 -13.47 3.21 -7.52
C PHE A 46 -12.97 4.02 -6.32
N GLY A 47 -13.80 4.93 -5.80
CA GLY A 47 -13.44 5.75 -4.67
C GLY A 47 -13.14 4.96 -3.40
N LEU A 48 -13.99 4.00 -3.00
CA LEU A 48 -13.75 3.19 -1.80
C LEU A 48 -12.50 2.32 -1.92
N VAL A 49 -12.35 1.64 -3.06
CA VAL A 49 -11.30 0.64 -3.26
C VAL A 49 -9.94 1.29 -3.51
N LEU A 50 -9.86 2.30 -4.40
CA LEU A 50 -8.62 3.03 -4.63
C LEU A 50 -8.19 3.75 -3.36
N ALA A 51 -9.12 4.41 -2.67
CA ALA A 51 -8.76 5.15 -1.49
C ALA A 51 -8.26 4.21 -0.38
N SER A 52 -8.83 3.00 -0.23
CA SER A 52 -8.31 1.95 0.66
C SER A 52 -6.82 1.66 0.45
N VAL A 53 -6.42 1.50 -0.81
CA VAL A 53 -5.02 1.24 -1.20
C VAL A 53 -4.14 2.49 -1.00
N VAL A 54 -4.60 3.66 -1.44
CA VAL A 54 -3.84 4.92 -1.33
C VAL A 54 -3.59 5.28 0.13
N VAL A 55 -4.63 5.21 0.97
CA VAL A 55 -4.49 5.47 2.41
C VAL A 55 -3.59 4.45 3.08
N SER A 56 -3.70 3.17 2.70
CA SER A 56 -2.80 2.13 3.21
C SER A 56 -1.34 2.50 2.96
N PHE A 57 -0.99 2.96 1.75
CA PHE A 57 0.35 3.47 1.45
C PHE A 57 0.71 4.72 2.26
N LEU A 58 -0.15 5.74 2.28
CA LEU A 58 0.10 7.01 2.94
C LEU A 58 0.27 6.88 4.46
N CYS A 59 -0.48 5.98 5.11
CA CYS A 59 -0.38 5.75 6.54
C CYS A 59 0.77 4.82 6.91
N ALA A 60 1.13 3.85 6.05
CA ALA A 60 2.20 2.89 6.31
C ALA A 60 3.59 3.53 6.36
N ILE A 61 3.80 4.61 5.61
CA ILE A 61 5.12 5.23 5.44
C ILE A 61 5.57 6.01 6.68
N PRO A 62 4.76 6.93 7.24
CA PRO A 62 5.02 7.55 8.54
C PRO A 62 5.11 6.51 9.66
N ALA A 63 4.25 5.48 9.61
CA ALA A 63 4.27 4.38 10.58
C ALA A 63 5.62 3.64 10.61
N ALA A 64 6.21 3.40 9.44
CA ALA A 64 7.51 2.75 9.31
C ALA A 64 8.68 3.64 9.79
N GLY A 65 8.56 4.96 9.64
CA GLY A 65 9.58 5.93 10.06
C GLY A 65 9.55 6.27 11.55
N LEU A 66 8.36 6.34 12.16
CA LEU A 66 8.14 6.83 13.52
C LEU A 66 8.21 5.73 14.59
N VAL A 67 7.92 4.48 14.24
CA VAL A 67 7.82 3.40 15.23
C VAL A 67 9.14 2.63 15.30
N GLU A 68 9.86 2.78 16.41
CA GLU A 68 11.15 2.11 16.59
C GLU A 68 11.00 0.60 16.87
N GLN A 69 9.94 0.21 17.57
CA GLN A 69 9.71 -1.19 17.96
C GLN A 69 9.03 -2.01 16.87
N ARG A 70 9.62 -3.18 16.58
CA ARG A 70 9.13 -4.11 15.55
C ARG A 70 7.66 -4.50 15.74
N ARG A 71 7.24 -4.75 16.99
CA ARG A 71 5.86 -5.20 17.32
C ARG A 71 4.83 -4.12 17.02
N ASP A 72 5.14 -2.87 17.36
CA ASP A 72 4.22 -1.75 17.22
C ASP A 72 3.99 -1.40 15.74
N CYS A 73 5.01 -1.58 14.87
CA CYS A 73 4.83 -1.45 13.42
C CYS A 73 3.83 -2.45 12.85
N PHE A 74 3.94 -3.74 13.22
CA PHE A 74 3.03 -4.76 12.71
C PHE A 74 1.61 -4.56 13.22
N LEU A 75 1.43 -4.16 14.48
CA LEU A 75 0.11 -3.83 15.01
C LEU A 75 -0.48 -2.62 14.28
N MET A 76 0.31 -1.56 14.07
CA MET A 76 -0.14 -0.37 13.35
C MET A 76 -0.48 -0.69 11.89
N ALA A 77 0.31 -1.57 11.24
CA ALA A 77 0.04 -2.07 9.91
C ALA A 77 -1.32 -2.76 9.79
N THR A 78 -1.59 -3.69 10.73
CA THR A 78 -2.86 -4.41 10.80
C THR A 78 -4.02 -3.46 11.06
N VAL A 79 -3.86 -2.52 12.00
CA VAL A 79 -4.91 -1.52 12.30
C VAL A 79 -5.21 -0.66 11.09
N ILE A 80 -4.19 -0.13 10.40
CA ILE A 80 -4.36 0.66 9.18
C ILE A 80 -5.02 -0.18 8.08
N GLY A 81 -4.53 -1.40 7.84
CA GLY A 81 -5.07 -2.28 6.80
C GLY A 81 -6.53 -2.65 7.06
N VAL A 82 -6.89 -2.95 8.31
CA VAL A 82 -8.28 -3.25 8.70
C VAL A 82 -9.15 -2.00 8.61
N ALA A 83 -8.70 -0.87 9.15
CA ALA A 83 -9.47 0.38 9.13
C ALA A 83 -9.74 0.87 7.70
N THR A 84 -8.77 0.71 6.80
CA THR A 84 -8.93 1.07 5.39
C THR A 84 -9.82 0.10 4.62
N ALA A 85 -9.74 -1.20 4.91
CA ALA A 85 -10.61 -2.19 4.27
C ALA A 85 -12.04 -2.21 4.83
N ALA A 86 -12.26 -1.73 6.07
CA ALA A 86 -13.55 -1.82 6.74
C ALA A 86 -14.73 -1.20 5.96
N PRO A 87 -14.61 0.01 5.34
CA PRO A 87 -15.66 0.55 4.49
C PRO A 87 -16.03 -0.37 3.32
N VAL A 88 -15.03 -1.02 2.70
CA VAL A 88 -15.25 -1.98 1.61
C VAL A 88 -15.93 -3.25 2.13
N LEU A 89 -15.51 -3.77 3.29
CA LEU A 89 -16.14 -4.92 3.94
C LEU A 89 -17.61 -4.65 4.29
N LEU A 90 -17.93 -3.44 4.74
CA LEU A 90 -19.30 -3.03 5.08
C LEU A 90 -20.17 -2.80 3.84
N ALA A 91 -19.58 -2.31 2.75
CA ALA A 91 -20.28 -2.05 1.49
C ALA A 91 -20.51 -3.33 0.65
N ALA A 92 -19.66 -4.34 0.80
CA ALA A 92 -19.65 -5.55 -0.03
C ALA A 92 -20.36 -6.75 0.63
N THR A 93 -21.53 -6.53 1.23
CA THR A 93 -22.27 -7.58 1.96
C THR A 93 -22.61 -8.79 1.10
N GLU A 94 -22.85 -8.60 -0.20
CA GLU A 94 -23.16 -9.68 -1.14
C GLU A 94 -21.91 -10.35 -1.76
N GLN A 95 -20.71 -9.80 -1.53
CA GLN A 95 -19.46 -10.28 -2.12
C GLN A 95 -18.37 -10.51 -1.06
N PHE A 96 -18.70 -11.31 -0.07
CA PHE A 96 -17.84 -11.59 1.08
C PHE A 96 -16.43 -12.06 0.69
N LEU A 97 -16.30 -12.93 -0.33
CA LEU A 97 -15.00 -13.42 -0.79
C LEU A 97 -14.13 -12.31 -1.40
N SER A 98 -14.72 -11.43 -2.22
CA SER A 98 -14.01 -10.27 -2.77
C SER A 98 -13.60 -9.29 -1.67
N ALA A 99 -14.44 -9.17 -0.63
CA ALA A 99 -14.17 -8.34 0.54
C ALA A 99 -12.95 -8.84 1.33
N ILE A 100 -12.84 -10.15 1.52
CA ILE A 100 -11.65 -10.80 2.09
C ILE A 100 -10.41 -10.54 1.23
N GLN A 101 -10.53 -10.61 -0.09
CA GLN A 101 -9.40 -10.35 -0.99
C GLN A 101 -8.89 -8.90 -0.87
N VAL A 102 -9.79 -7.91 -0.74
CA VAL A 102 -9.40 -6.52 -0.48
C VAL A 102 -8.64 -6.40 0.81
N LEU A 103 -9.16 -7.00 1.89
CA LEU A 103 -8.52 -6.97 3.19
C LEU A 103 -7.09 -7.55 3.11
N PHE A 104 -6.94 -8.73 2.50
CA PHE A 104 -5.62 -9.35 2.35
C PHE A 104 -4.68 -8.55 1.47
N LEU A 105 -5.17 -7.94 0.39
CA LEU A 105 -4.35 -7.12 -0.48
C LEU A 105 -3.89 -5.82 0.21
N CYS A 106 -4.78 -5.16 0.96
CA CYS A 106 -4.43 -3.99 1.77
C CYS A 106 -3.36 -4.37 2.81
N ILE A 107 -3.56 -5.45 3.57
CA ILE A 107 -2.57 -5.94 4.54
C ILE A 107 -1.24 -6.25 3.86
N ALA A 108 -1.24 -7.01 2.76
CA ALA A 108 -0.02 -7.36 2.02
C ALA A 108 0.72 -6.12 1.52
N THR A 109 0.00 -5.12 1.03
CA THR A 109 0.55 -3.85 0.55
C THR A 109 1.20 -3.06 1.67
N VAL A 110 0.53 -2.96 2.83
CA VAL A 110 1.09 -2.28 4.01
C VAL A 110 2.35 -2.99 4.52
N VAL A 111 2.32 -4.32 4.62
CA VAL A 111 3.48 -5.11 5.07
C VAL A 111 4.66 -4.96 4.10
N LEU A 112 4.41 -4.99 2.79
CA LEU A 112 5.43 -4.72 1.77
C LEU A 112 6.04 -3.33 1.95
N THR A 113 5.21 -2.30 2.09
CA THR A 113 5.64 -0.90 2.28
C THR A 113 6.53 -0.75 3.50
N ILE A 114 6.14 -1.34 4.63
CA ILE A 114 6.95 -1.35 5.86
C ILE A 114 8.26 -2.10 5.64
N GLY A 115 8.21 -3.26 5.00
CA GLY A 115 9.40 -4.04 4.66
C GLY A 115 10.39 -3.23 3.84
N CYS A 116 9.92 -2.54 2.80
CA CYS A 116 10.74 -1.68 1.94
C CYS A 116 11.39 -0.56 2.73
N CYS A 117 10.62 0.18 3.54
CA CYS A 117 11.16 1.23 4.42
C CYS A 117 12.24 0.68 5.35
N ARG A 118 11.98 -0.45 6.02
CA ARG A 118 12.94 -1.07 6.95
C ARG A 118 14.23 -1.51 6.26
N THR A 119 14.11 -2.06 5.05
CA THR A 119 15.27 -2.52 4.29
C THR A 119 16.12 -1.34 3.81
N LEU A 120 15.49 -0.30 3.27
CA LEU A 120 16.19 0.92 2.85
C LEU A 120 16.85 1.65 4.03
N ASN A 121 16.23 1.66 5.21
CA ASN A 121 16.81 2.22 6.44
C ASN A 121 18.15 1.57 6.86
N ILE A 122 18.56 0.45 6.26
CA ILE A 122 19.89 -0.12 6.46
C ILE A 122 20.97 0.74 5.79
N LEU A 123 20.63 1.38 4.69
CA LEU A 123 21.53 2.07 3.76
C LEU A 123 21.42 3.59 3.82
N MET A 124 20.27 4.14 4.24
CA MET A 124 19.99 5.58 4.22
C MET A 124 19.17 6.03 5.43
N ASP A 125 19.03 7.35 5.60
CA ASP A 125 18.19 7.95 6.64
C ASP A 125 16.71 7.52 6.51
N ARG A 126 16.02 7.43 7.66
CA ARG A 126 14.62 6.99 7.75
C ARG A 126 13.68 7.83 6.90
N SER A 127 13.89 9.15 6.89
CA SER A 127 13.06 10.10 6.15
C SER A 127 13.27 9.94 4.65
N PHE A 128 14.51 9.73 4.21
CA PHE A 128 14.82 9.56 2.79
C PHE A 128 14.29 8.23 2.25
N ALA A 129 14.46 7.13 3.02
CA ALA A 129 13.87 5.83 2.70
C ALA A 129 12.34 5.91 2.59
N ALA A 130 11.69 6.57 3.56
CA ALA A 130 10.24 6.78 3.55
C ALA A 130 9.78 7.54 2.28
N SER A 131 10.49 8.61 1.90
CA SER A 131 10.20 9.36 0.67
C SER A 131 10.37 8.52 -0.60
N ILE A 132 11.39 7.67 -0.68
CA ILE A 132 11.59 6.77 -1.83
C ILE A 132 10.44 5.78 -1.93
N VAL A 133 10.05 5.16 -0.81
CA VAL A 133 8.93 4.20 -0.79
C VAL A 133 7.61 4.90 -1.12
N LEU A 134 7.42 6.15 -0.69
CA LEU A 134 6.25 6.96 -1.06
C LEU A 134 6.19 7.19 -2.57
N ILE A 135 7.27 7.68 -3.15
CA ILE A 135 7.34 7.96 -4.59
C ILE A 135 7.11 6.67 -5.39
N ALA A 136 7.78 5.57 -5.00
CA ALA A 136 7.60 4.27 -5.63
C ALA A 136 6.16 3.75 -5.52
N GLY A 137 5.53 3.90 -4.35
CA GLY A 137 4.13 3.53 -4.13
C GLY A 137 3.15 4.35 -4.97
N VAL A 138 3.36 5.66 -5.07
CA VAL A 138 2.56 6.54 -5.93
C VAL A 138 2.74 6.17 -7.40
N LEU A 139 3.97 5.95 -7.86
CA LEU A 139 4.23 5.48 -9.22
C LEU A 139 3.57 4.12 -9.49
N TRP A 140 3.59 3.20 -8.53
CA TRP A 140 2.96 1.89 -8.63
C TRP A 140 1.42 1.96 -8.71
N ILE A 141 0.81 2.82 -7.88
CA ILE A 141 -0.66 3.03 -7.89
C ILE A 141 -1.10 3.74 -9.16
N THR A 142 -0.32 4.70 -9.64
CA THR A 142 -0.63 5.48 -10.86
C THR A 142 -0.18 4.79 -12.14
N LEU A 143 0.54 3.66 -12.05
CA LEU A 143 1.05 2.92 -13.20
C LEU A 143 -0.01 2.66 -14.29
N PRO A 144 -1.27 2.28 -13.98
CA PRO A 144 -2.28 2.08 -15.02
C PRO A 144 -2.56 3.32 -15.88
N VAL A 145 -2.46 4.52 -15.29
CA VAL A 145 -2.61 5.79 -16.01
C VAL A 145 -1.47 5.98 -17.00
N TRP A 146 -0.23 5.68 -16.57
CA TRP A 146 0.96 5.82 -17.41
C TRP A 146 1.12 4.71 -18.44
N ALA A 147 0.59 3.52 -18.16
CA ALA A 147 0.65 2.36 -19.05
C ALA A 147 -0.32 2.48 -20.23
N SER A 148 -1.30 3.38 -20.17
CA SER A 148 -2.33 3.59 -21.20
C SER A 148 -1.77 3.69 -22.64
N PRO A 149 -0.74 4.50 -22.95
CA PRO A 149 -0.19 4.61 -24.32
C PRO A 149 0.61 3.37 -24.78
N TRP A 150 0.90 2.46 -23.86
CA TRP A 150 1.71 1.27 -24.10
C TRP A 150 0.89 0.02 -24.34
N LEU A 151 -0.39 0.03 -23.96
CA LEU A 151 -1.29 -1.11 -24.13
C LEU A 151 -1.42 -1.55 -25.60
N ASP A 152 -1.38 -0.59 -26.54
CA ASP A 152 -1.50 -0.87 -27.97
C ASP A 152 -0.15 -1.21 -28.65
N ARG A 153 0.96 -1.24 -27.89
CA ARG A 153 2.31 -1.44 -28.44
C ARG A 153 2.82 -2.84 -28.15
N PRO A 154 3.14 -3.67 -29.17
CA PRO A 154 3.67 -5.03 -28.96
C PRO A 154 4.91 -5.08 -28.06
N ALA A 155 5.75 -4.05 -28.12
CA ALA A 155 6.97 -3.92 -27.32
C ALA A 155 6.72 -3.83 -25.80
N MET A 156 5.50 -3.54 -25.36
CA MET A 156 5.13 -3.40 -23.95
C MET A 156 4.13 -4.45 -23.47
N SER A 157 3.85 -5.48 -24.29
CA SER A 157 3.00 -6.63 -23.93
C SER A 157 3.37 -7.24 -22.58
N PHE A 158 4.66 -7.33 -22.26
CA PHE A 158 5.13 -7.82 -20.96
C PHE A 158 4.56 -7.03 -19.76
N VAL A 159 4.50 -5.69 -19.85
CA VAL A 159 3.94 -4.87 -18.76
C VAL A 159 2.45 -5.14 -18.61
N VAL A 160 1.74 -5.27 -19.73
CA VAL A 160 0.30 -5.55 -19.75
C VAL A 160 0.01 -6.92 -19.16
N ASP A 161 0.74 -7.94 -19.59
CA ASP A 161 0.44 -9.34 -19.28
C ASP A 161 0.93 -9.78 -17.90
N TRP A 162 2.03 -9.20 -17.42
CA TRP A 162 2.65 -9.62 -16.15
C TRP A 162 2.50 -8.59 -15.03
N VAL A 163 2.54 -7.30 -15.34
CA VAL A 163 2.58 -6.24 -14.31
C VAL A 163 1.17 -5.78 -13.94
N LEU A 164 0.26 -5.62 -14.90
CA LEU A 164 -1.11 -5.20 -14.60
C LEU A 164 -1.88 -6.17 -13.70
N PRO A 165 -1.80 -7.51 -13.87
CA PRO A 165 -2.56 -8.43 -13.02
C PRO A 165 -2.13 -8.43 -11.55
N ILE A 166 -0.87 -8.08 -11.28
CA ILE A 166 -0.36 -7.95 -9.91
C ILE A 166 -0.53 -6.54 -9.35
N GLN A 167 -0.98 -5.58 -10.16
CA GLN A 167 -1.18 -4.21 -9.74
C GLN A 167 -2.44 -4.12 -8.86
N PRO A 168 -2.37 -3.57 -7.63
CA PRO A 168 -3.46 -3.67 -6.65
C PRO A 168 -4.78 -3.08 -7.14
N VAL A 169 -4.73 -1.95 -7.85
CA VAL A 169 -5.89 -1.21 -8.34
C VAL A 169 -6.58 -2.07 -9.42
N ILE A 170 -5.85 -2.56 -10.43
CA ILE A 170 -6.38 -3.46 -11.46
C ILE A 170 -6.92 -4.77 -10.88
N ALA A 171 -6.19 -5.38 -9.94
CA ALA A 171 -6.59 -6.62 -9.29
C ALA A 171 -7.92 -6.50 -8.55
N LEU A 172 -8.13 -5.37 -7.86
CA LEU A 172 -9.37 -5.11 -7.15
C LEU A 172 -10.54 -4.79 -8.08
N ASN A 173 -10.29 -4.10 -9.20
CA ASN A 173 -11.29 -3.90 -10.24
C ASN A 173 -11.83 -5.24 -10.76
N GLY A 174 -10.92 -6.17 -11.04
CA GLY A 174 -11.26 -7.51 -11.49
C GLY A 174 -12.00 -8.36 -10.45
N ALA A 175 -11.66 -8.19 -9.16
CA ALA A 175 -12.32 -8.90 -8.06
C ALA A 175 -13.76 -8.44 -7.77
N TYR A 176 -14.20 -7.29 -8.31
CA TYR A 176 -15.51 -6.69 -8.07
C TYR A 176 -16.29 -6.39 -9.37
N PRO A 177 -16.65 -7.42 -10.15
CA PRO A 177 -17.35 -7.20 -11.42
C PRO A 177 -18.74 -6.56 -11.25
N SER A 178 -19.43 -6.78 -10.12
CA SER A 178 -20.76 -6.19 -9.85
C SER A 178 -20.73 -4.67 -9.66
N LEU A 179 -19.56 -4.13 -9.32
CA LEU A 179 -19.35 -2.71 -9.12
C LEU A 179 -19.10 -1.96 -10.45
N GLY A 180 -19.21 -2.69 -11.57
CA GLY A 180 -18.88 -2.23 -12.90
C GLY A 180 -17.37 -2.25 -13.13
N ALA A 181 -16.95 -2.73 -14.31
CA ALA A 181 -15.58 -2.54 -14.75
C ALA A 181 -15.28 -1.04 -14.78
N TRP A 182 -14.22 -0.60 -14.10
CA TRP A 182 -13.88 0.82 -14.02
C TRP A 182 -13.65 1.49 -15.37
N SER A 183 -13.32 0.69 -16.40
CA SER A 183 -13.24 1.13 -17.79
C SER A 183 -14.55 1.72 -18.31
N HIS A 184 -15.71 1.38 -17.73
CA HIS A 184 -17.01 1.85 -18.19
C HIS A 184 -17.55 3.06 -17.41
N GLN A 185 -16.83 3.51 -16.38
CA GLN A 185 -17.25 4.69 -15.62
C GLN A 185 -16.82 5.97 -16.33
N ALA A 186 -17.75 6.92 -16.52
CA ALA A 186 -17.54 8.10 -17.34
C ALA A 186 -16.35 8.95 -16.91
N VAL A 187 -16.06 9.03 -15.61
CA VAL A 187 -14.94 9.84 -15.12
C VAL A 187 -13.59 9.18 -15.41
N SER A 188 -13.47 7.87 -15.13
CA SER A 188 -12.26 7.12 -15.42
C SER A 188 -11.99 7.02 -16.91
N TYR A 189 -13.01 6.70 -17.70
CA TYR A 189 -12.93 6.58 -19.15
C TYR A 189 -12.61 7.92 -19.84
N LYS A 190 -13.27 9.02 -19.44
CA LYS A 190 -13.16 10.31 -20.12
C LYS A 190 -11.98 11.18 -19.65
N TRP A 191 -11.56 11.05 -18.39
CA TRP A 191 -10.63 12.01 -17.77
C TRP A 191 -9.37 11.40 -17.16
N LEU A 192 -9.38 10.13 -16.73
CA LEU A 192 -8.21 9.50 -16.08
C LEU A 192 -7.40 8.61 -17.02
N THR A 193 -8.05 7.95 -17.98
CA THR A 193 -7.36 7.27 -19.08
C THR A 193 -7.31 8.22 -20.27
N ASN A 194 -6.15 8.40 -20.91
CA ASN A 194 -6.00 9.19 -22.16
C ASN A 194 -6.71 8.56 -23.37
N LEU A 195 -7.68 7.70 -23.13
CA LEU A 195 -8.22 6.74 -24.06
C LEU A 195 -9.72 6.90 -24.05
N GLY A 196 -10.22 7.90 -24.79
CA GLY A 196 -11.54 7.76 -25.43
C GLY A 196 -11.57 6.61 -26.45
N THR A 197 -10.75 5.58 -26.24
CA THR A 197 -10.51 4.39 -27.03
C THR A 197 -10.66 3.21 -26.08
N ASP A 198 -11.55 2.29 -26.45
CA ASP A 198 -11.69 1.00 -25.78
C ASP A 198 -10.38 0.21 -25.96
N VAL A 199 -9.48 0.29 -24.99
CA VAL A 199 -8.30 -0.55 -25.01
C VAL A 199 -8.66 -1.88 -24.33
N PRO A 200 -8.70 -2.99 -25.08
CA PRO A 200 -9.08 -4.27 -24.53
C PRO A 200 -7.92 -4.82 -23.70
N TYR A 201 -8.03 -4.71 -22.37
CA TYR A 201 -7.20 -5.48 -21.44
C TYR A 201 -8.09 -6.41 -20.63
N LYS A 202 -7.63 -7.65 -20.44
CA LYS A 202 -8.36 -8.64 -19.63
C LYS A 202 -8.17 -8.29 -18.15
N LEU A 203 -9.25 -7.94 -17.46
CA LEU A 203 -9.22 -7.83 -16.01
C LEU A 203 -8.94 -9.20 -15.38
N PRO A 204 -8.13 -9.27 -14.31
CA PRO A 204 -7.92 -10.52 -13.59
C PRO A 204 -9.24 -10.98 -12.97
N GLU A 205 -9.49 -12.28 -12.94
CA GLU A 205 -10.75 -12.86 -12.43
C GLU A 205 -10.89 -12.75 -10.90
N ASN A 206 -9.78 -12.48 -10.20
CA ASN A 206 -9.69 -12.30 -8.75
C ASN A 206 -8.38 -11.59 -8.38
N ALA A 207 -8.26 -11.14 -7.12
CA ALA A 207 -7.08 -10.42 -6.66
C ALA A 207 -5.94 -11.31 -6.12
N TRP A 208 -6.06 -12.65 -6.17
CA TRP A 208 -5.04 -13.55 -5.60
C TRP A 208 -3.65 -13.38 -6.21
N PRO A 209 -3.47 -13.21 -7.54
CA PRO A 209 -2.15 -12.99 -8.11
C PRO A 209 -1.45 -11.77 -7.50
N ALA A 210 -2.17 -10.66 -7.34
CA ALA A 210 -1.65 -9.46 -6.70
C ALA A 210 -1.31 -9.70 -5.22
N ILE A 211 -2.20 -10.35 -4.47
CA ILE A 211 -1.96 -10.68 -3.06
C ILE A 211 -0.69 -11.53 -2.92
N LEU A 212 -0.57 -12.61 -3.68
CA LEU A 212 0.57 -13.52 -3.63
C LEU A 212 1.88 -12.81 -4.02
N ALA A 213 1.86 -11.98 -5.07
CA ALA A 213 3.01 -11.20 -5.49
C ALA A 213 3.47 -10.23 -4.38
N HIS A 214 2.54 -9.52 -3.73
CA HIS A 214 2.86 -8.59 -2.65
C HIS A 214 3.35 -9.32 -1.39
N VAL A 215 2.76 -10.46 -1.04
CA VAL A 215 3.21 -11.31 0.08
C VAL A 215 4.62 -11.84 -0.18
N ALA A 216 4.89 -12.34 -1.39
CA ALA A 216 6.21 -12.84 -1.77
C ALA A 216 7.26 -11.72 -1.75
N ALA A 217 6.95 -10.55 -2.32
CA ALA A 217 7.82 -9.39 -2.29
C ALA A 217 8.09 -8.92 -0.84
N ALA A 218 7.05 -8.86 -0.01
CA ALA A 218 7.18 -8.49 1.39
C ALA A 218 8.07 -9.47 2.16
N GLY A 219 7.87 -10.78 1.94
CA GLY A 219 8.69 -11.84 2.52
C GLY A 219 10.16 -11.70 2.15
N ALA A 220 10.45 -11.50 0.86
CA ALA A 220 11.81 -11.32 0.35
C ALA A 220 12.51 -10.11 0.98
N VAL A 221 11.83 -8.95 0.98
CA VAL A 221 12.36 -7.71 1.52
C VAL A 221 12.60 -7.82 3.05
N LEU A 222 11.65 -8.41 3.79
CA LEU A 222 11.81 -8.62 5.24
C LEU A 222 12.92 -9.63 5.57
N ALA A 223 13.13 -10.65 4.73
CA ALA A 223 14.22 -11.61 4.89
C ALA A 223 15.60 -10.92 4.70
N ILE A 224 15.73 -10.07 3.67
CA ILE A 224 16.94 -9.26 3.44
C ILE A 224 17.21 -8.36 4.64
N TRP A 225 16.20 -7.63 5.11
CA TRP A 225 16.33 -6.78 6.29
C TRP A 225 16.82 -7.56 7.51
N ARG A 226 16.18 -8.71 7.82
CA ARG A 226 16.55 -9.55 8.96
C ARG A 226 17.98 -10.06 8.88
N GLY A 227 18.41 -10.53 7.71
CA GLY A 227 19.79 -11.02 7.50
C GLY A 227 20.84 -9.94 7.76
N ARG A 228 20.61 -8.73 7.25
CA ARG A 228 21.51 -7.58 7.45
C ARG A 228 21.51 -7.05 8.87
N SER A 229 20.36 -7.02 9.54
CA SER A 229 20.27 -6.61 10.94
C SER A 229 21.05 -7.55 11.87
N ASN A 230 20.97 -8.87 11.65
CA ASN A 230 21.70 -9.83 12.45
C ASN A 230 23.23 -9.68 12.28
N ALA A 231 23.70 -9.45 11.05
CA ALA A 231 25.13 -9.24 10.79
C ALA A 231 25.69 -8.02 11.53
N LYS A 232 24.92 -6.93 11.67
CA LYS A 232 25.33 -5.73 12.42
C LYS A 232 25.41 -5.95 13.93
N THR A 233 24.71 -6.94 14.49
CA THR A 233 24.76 -7.24 15.94
C THR A 233 25.96 -8.13 16.30
N GLN A 234 26.54 -8.83 15.32
CA GLN A 234 27.68 -9.72 15.53
C GLN A 234 29.04 -9.06 15.30
N ALA A 235 29.08 -7.97 14.54
CA ALA A 235 30.27 -7.14 14.31
C ALA A 235 30.45 -6.12 15.44
#